data_AF-G0EIC8-F1
#
_entry.id   AF-G0EIC8-F1
#
_cell.length_a   1.000
_cell.length_b   1.000
_cell.length_c   1.000
_cell.angle_alpha   90.00
_cell.angle_beta   90.00
_cell.angle_gamma   90.00
#
_symmetry.space_group_name_H-M   'P 1'
#
loop_
_entity.id
_entity.type
_entity.pdbx_description
1 polymer ?
#
loop_
_entity_poly.entity_id
_entity_poly.type
_entity_poly.pdbx_seq_one_letter_code
_entity_poly.pdbx_strand_id
1 'polypeptide(L)'
;MLDSYIYIVIVPISIVILLGLIFFFKTITGNNATYKPKNIKKKIEELEKKIQLNPKDYNSMYELAVIEEQYNMPEKALEKYEKLLSIKYFEGEELNIYKKLEELYNKLDNKEESLKYTLRIAQMDVNNTYYSIKAATELGREGAYKLATEYFNRVLNNKNDFEIYELKISAISYFMNKEYRKVIAMLEELHKRLSRNISNIEDDYDELILVEKILISLYIITDEINSARTFTESILSSRAIRNYPRYRFFINRIYLYILYKSDDNEAFINLYNQYSKQYRIDEIKKEESIIILDFAFYNYFIKDINSAMSYFEHIRLFNDPEFDIYDLDSIFTYLSEIAKAEVQLKKLRGDIQLNNKDKYVKENYEKYVNAQYIESWENSVRLWEDSFNSLDTILNLIEIERNVDIEKILLECNINENNATIENVSSKKVDKIFDISLSSFKSICQDIIQKKLLYSAVQEYNEKLIDYDYGDEVNYLAFAVNKSKKDLTLISFKRWRNTEVGELVIRDFLLLINEAGAKNGILVLPLELTNSARSYATHNDKIKVYTRNQFNYMLRDSKM
;
A
#
# COMPACT_ATOMS: atom_id res chain seq x y z
N MET A 1 -60.65 -11.60 -41.21
CA MET A 1 -61.13 -12.88 -40.62
C MET A 1 -60.04 -13.62 -39.82
N LEU A 2 -58.91 -12.96 -39.46
CA LEU A 2 -57.86 -13.57 -38.63
C LEU A 2 -57.86 -13.07 -37.17
N ASP A 3 -58.43 -11.90 -36.87
CA ASP A 3 -58.33 -11.29 -35.53
C ASP A 3 -59.27 -11.91 -34.48
N SER A 4 -60.40 -12.50 -34.90
CA SER A 4 -61.35 -13.12 -33.96
C SER A 4 -60.87 -14.48 -33.44
N TYR A 5 -60.07 -15.21 -34.22
CA TYR A 5 -59.55 -16.53 -33.84
C TYR A 5 -58.42 -16.43 -32.80
N ILE A 6 -57.61 -15.38 -32.88
CA ILE A 6 -56.53 -15.11 -31.94
C ILE A 6 -57.09 -14.86 -30.53
N TYR A 7 -58.19 -14.10 -30.40
CA TYR A 7 -58.85 -13.88 -29.12
C TYR A 7 -59.51 -15.14 -28.54
N ILE A 8 -60.07 -16.01 -29.38
CA ILE A 8 -60.70 -17.26 -28.95
C ILE A 8 -59.66 -18.25 -28.37
N VAL A 9 -58.40 -18.18 -28.80
CA VAL A 9 -57.33 -19.07 -28.32
C VAL A 9 -56.52 -18.46 -27.17
N ILE A 10 -56.24 -17.16 -27.20
CA ILE A 10 -55.42 -16.50 -26.17
C ILE A 10 -56.16 -16.36 -24.84
N VAL A 11 -57.46 -16.02 -24.87
CA VAL A 11 -58.22 -15.78 -23.62
C VAL A 11 -58.31 -17.04 -22.75
N PRO A 12 -58.60 -18.25 -23.27
CA PRO A 12 -58.58 -19.47 -22.47
C PRO A 12 -57.20 -19.80 -21.89
N ILE A 13 -56.13 -19.60 -22.66
CA ILE A 13 -54.75 -19.89 -22.22
C ILE A 13 -54.35 -18.94 -21.08
N SER A 14 -54.68 -17.66 -21.18
CA SER A 14 -54.45 -16.67 -20.13
C SER A 14 -55.20 -17.01 -18.83
N ILE A 15 -56.43 -17.53 -18.94
CA ILE A 15 -57.23 -17.98 -17.78
C ILE A 15 -56.59 -19.21 -17.13
N VAL A 16 -56.08 -20.16 -17.92
CA VAL A 16 -55.38 -21.35 -17.39
C VAL A 16 -54.08 -20.98 -16.68
N ILE A 17 -53.33 -20.01 -17.21
CA ILE A 17 -52.11 -19.48 -16.56
C ILE A 17 -52.47 -18.77 -15.24
N LEU A 18 -53.54 -17.96 -15.24
CA LEU A 18 -54.04 -17.30 -14.01
C LEU A 18 -54.50 -18.31 -12.95
N LEU A 19 -55.23 -19.34 -13.34
CA LEU A 19 -55.65 -20.42 -12.44
C LEU A 19 -54.44 -21.24 -11.94
N GLY A 20 -53.45 -21.46 -12.79
CA GLY A 20 -52.18 -22.09 -12.43
C GLY A 20 -51.39 -21.26 -11.41
N LEU A 21 -51.31 -19.95 -11.58
CA LEU A 21 -50.69 -19.03 -10.63
C LEU A 21 -51.47 -18.99 -9.31
N ILE A 22 -52.80 -18.94 -9.34
CA ILE A 22 -53.63 -19.01 -8.12
C ILE A 22 -53.42 -20.33 -7.40
N PHE A 23 -53.34 -21.45 -8.13
CA PHE A 23 -53.08 -22.76 -7.52
C PHE A 23 -51.66 -22.87 -6.98
N PHE A 24 -50.67 -22.29 -7.67
CA PHE A 24 -49.27 -22.21 -7.25
C PHE A 24 -49.08 -21.34 -6.00
N PHE A 25 -49.75 -20.18 -5.93
CA PHE A 25 -49.82 -19.37 -4.71
C PHE A 25 -50.54 -20.11 -3.59
N LYS A 26 -51.58 -20.92 -3.89
CA LYS A 26 -52.29 -21.74 -2.92
C LYS A 26 -51.48 -22.94 -2.41
N THR A 27 -50.58 -23.51 -3.23
CA THR A 27 -49.65 -24.57 -2.81
C THR A 27 -48.42 -24.02 -2.09
N ILE A 28 -47.94 -22.82 -2.44
CA ILE A 28 -46.88 -22.12 -1.67
C ILE A 28 -47.41 -21.63 -0.31
N THR A 29 -48.70 -21.27 -0.23
CA THR A 29 -49.36 -20.95 1.06
C THR A 29 -49.97 -22.17 1.76
N GLY A 30 -49.77 -23.37 1.21
CA GLY A 30 -50.37 -24.62 1.66
C GLY A 30 -49.38 -25.56 2.33
N ASN A 31 -48.72 -25.13 3.41
CA ASN A 31 -48.34 -25.96 4.55
C ASN A 31 -47.61 -25.12 5.60
N ASN A 32 -48.40 -24.42 6.41
CA ASN A 32 -48.16 -24.26 7.84
C ASN A 32 -49.56 -24.20 8.46
N ALA A 33 -49.82 -25.05 9.45
CA ALA A 33 -51.10 -25.10 10.14
C ALA A 33 -51.43 -23.71 10.72
N THR A 34 -52.30 -22.97 10.04
CA THR A 34 -52.67 -21.60 10.39
C THR A 34 -53.71 -21.63 11.51
N TYR A 35 -53.23 -21.37 12.72
CA TYR A 35 -54.08 -21.06 13.87
C TYR A 35 -54.74 -19.68 13.67
N LYS A 36 -56.05 -19.58 13.95
CA LYS A 36 -56.95 -18.54 13.44
C LYS A 36 -56.65 -17.11 13.96
N PRO A 37 -56.68 -16.06 13.10
CA PRO A 37 -56.43 -14.65 13.46
C PRO A 37 -57.36 -14.04 14.53
N LYS A 38 -58.53 -14.65 14.80
CA LYS A 38 -59.49 -14.15 15.79
C LYS A 38 -59.04 -14.38 17.25
N ASN A 39 -58.21 -15.40 17.51
CA ASN A 39 -57.70 -15.68 18.86
C ASN A 39 -56.52 -14.78 19.24
N ILE A 40 -55.72 -14.33 18.27
CA ILE A 40 -54.53 -13.51 18.53
C ILE A 40 -54.92 -12.10 18.96
N LYS A 41 -55.86 -11.45 18.26
CA LYS A 41 -56.32 -10.12 18.66
C LYS A 41 -56.85 -10.11 20.09
N LYS A 42 -57.62 -11.14 20.45
CA LYS A 42 -58.12 -11.33 21.81
C LYS A 42 -56.99 -11.55 22.82
N LYS A 43 -55.98 -12.35 22.46
CA LYS A 43 -54.81 -12.61 23.30
C LYS A 43 -53.97 -11.35 23.51
N ILE A 44 -53.79 -10.51 22.48
CA ILE A 44 -53.15 -9.19 22.59
C ILE A 44 -53.95 -8.31 23.56
N GLU A 45 -55.26 -8.17 23.36
CA GLU A 45 -56.13 -7.36 24.24
C GLU A 45 -56.11 -7.87 25.71
N GLU A 46 -56.06 -9.19 25.93
CA GLU A 46 -55.94 -9.79 27.27
C GLU A 46 -54.59 -9.48 27.92
N LEU A 47 -53.50 -9.55 27.16
CA LEU A 47 -52.15 -9.21 27.64
C LEU A 47 -52.00 -7.71 27.90
N GLU A 48 -52.50 -6.85 27.03
CA GLU A 48 -52.52 -5.40 27.22
C GLU A 48 -53.28 -5.03 28.51
N LYS A 49 -54.46 -5.63 28.75
CA LYS A 49 -55.20 -5.43 30.01
C LYS A 49 -54.43 -5.91 31.23
N LYS A 50 -53.76 -7.07 31.16
CA LYS A 50 -52.93 -7.54 32.27
C LYS A 50 -51.80 -6.57 32.59
N ILE A 51 -51.13 -6.05 31.57
CA ILE A 51 -50.03 -5.08 31.73
C ILE A 51 -50.56 -3.73 32.24
N GLN A 52 -51.75 -3.30 31.81
CA GLN A 52 -52.39 -2.09 32.36
C GLN A 52 -52.74 -2.24 33.84
N LEU A 53 -53.25 -3.40 34.26
CA LEU A 53 -53.57 -3.70 35.66
C LEU A 53 -52.33 -3.89 36.53
N ASN A 54 -51.27 -4.50 35.97
CA ASN A 54 -49.99 -4.69 36.63
C ASN A 54 -48.83 -4.34 35.67
N PRO A 55 -48.34 -3.09 35.69
CA PRO A 55 -47.24 -2.64 34.83
C PRO A 55 -45.90 -3.36 35.05
N LYS A 56 -45.78 -4.18 36.11
CA LYS A 56 -44.60 -5.00 36.43
C LYS A 56 -44.78 -6.48 36.08
N ASP A 57 -45.86 -6.86 35.37
CA ASP A 57 -46.00 -8.21 34.83
C ASP A 57 -45.12 -8.40 33.58
N TYR A 58 -43.83 -8.56 33.82
CA TYR A 58 -42.81 -8.66 32.76
C TYR A 58 -42.96 -9.90 31.89
N ASN A 59 -43.50 -11.00 32.44
CA ASN A 59 -43.79 -12.22 31.67
C ASN A 59 -44.89 -11.95 30.63
N SER A 60 -45.99 -11.28 31.03
CA SER A 60 -47.05 -10.90 30.09
C SER A 60 -46.55 -9.88 29.05
N MET A 61 -45.66 -8.97 29.46
CA MET A 61 -45.02 -8.01 28.54
C MET A 61 -44.13 -8.70 27.50
N TYR A 62 -43.36 -9.71 27.91
CA TYR A 62 -42.55 -10.52 27.01
C TYR A 62 -43.41 -11.35 26.06
N GLU A 63 -44.45 -12.02 26.56
CA GLU A 63 -45.38 -12.79 25.73
C GLU A 63 -46.05 -11.88 24.68
N LEU A 64 -46.40 -10.64 25.06
CA LEU A 64 -46.96 -9.66 24.14
C LEU A 64 -45.94 -9.23 23.07
N ALA A 65 -44.68 -8.96 23.45
CA ALA A 65 -43.63 -8.59 22.51
C ALA A 65 -43.38 -9.68 21.45
N VAL A 66 -43.36 -10.96 21.88
CA VAL A 66 -43.21 -12.11 20.97
C VAL A 66 -44.37 -12.21 19.98
N ILE A 67 -45.61 -11.99 20.45
CA ILE A 67 -46.77 -11.97 19.55
C ILE A 67 -46.66 -10.79 18.58
N GLU A 68 -46.37 -9.58 19.06
CA GLU A 68 -46.23 -8.41 18.19
C GLU A 68 -45.14 -8.59 17.12
N GLU A 69 -44.01 -9.20 17.47
CA GLU A 69 -42.95 -9.60 16.53
C GLU A 69 -43.49 -10.58 15.46
N GLN A 70 -44.17 -11.65 15.88
CA GLN A 70 -44.73 -12.67 14.98
C GLN A 70 -45.77 -12.11 13.99
N TYR A 71 -46.50 -11.06 14.39
CA TYR A 71 -47.51 -10.40 13.56
C TYR A 71 -46.98 -9.12 12.89
N ASN A 72 -45.66 -9.00 12.76
CA ASN A 72 -44.96 -7.94 12.02
C ASN A 72 -45.32 -6.53 12.52
N MET A 73 -45.32 -6.34 13.84
CA MET A 73 -45.44 -5.05 14.54
C MET A 73 -44.11 -4.69 15.24
N PRO A 74 -43.03 -4.45 14.48
CA PRO A 74 -41.67 -4.34 15.01
C PRO A 74 -41.50 -3.21 16.03
N GLU A 75 -42.11 -2.04 15.83
CA GLU A 75 -41.97 -0.88 16.73
C GLU A 75 -42.54 -1.18 18.12
N LYS A 76 -43.69 -1.85 18.18
CA LYS A 76 -44.35 -2.21 19.45
C LYS A 76 -43.58 -3.30 20.20
N ALA A 77 -43.03 -4.26 19.46
CA ALA A 77 -42.21 -5.31 20.03
C ALA A 77 -40.91 -4.74 20.61
N LEU A 78 -40.25 -3.84 19.88
CA LEU A 78 -39.03 -3.14 20.31
C LEU A 78 -39.24 -2.38 21.63
N GLU A 79 -40.31 -1.57 21.73
CA GLU A 79 -40.61 -0.81 22.96
C GLU A 79 -40.64 -1.72 24.20
N LYS A 80 -41.24 -2.90 24.06
CA LYS A 80 -41.37 -3.87 25.16
C LYS A 80 -40.06 -4.59 25.43
N TYR A 81 -39.34 -5.02 24.39
CA TYR A 81 -38.05 -5.68 24.56
C TYR A 81 -37.01 -4.76 25.19
N GLU A 82 -36.92 -3.49 24.79
CA GLU A 82 -36.04 -2.50 25.40
C GLU A 82 -36.38 -2.26 26.87
N LYS A 83 -37.67 -2.14 27.19
CA LYS A 83 -38.12 -1.98 28.57
C LYS A 83 -37.73 -3.18 29.44
N LEU A 84 -37.92 -4.40 28.93
CA LEU A 84 -37.53 -5.64 29.59
C LEU A 84 -36.00 -5.74 29.75
N LEU A 85 -35.24 -5.29 28.76
CA LEU A 85 -33.79 -5.26 28.82
C LEU A 85 -33.29 -4.27 29.90
N SER A 86 -33.89 -3.08 29.99
CA SER A 86 -33.51 -2.03 30.96
C SER A 86 -33.62 -2.46 32.43
N ILE A 87 -34.51 -3.42 32.72
CA ILE A 87 -34.74 -3.98 34.05
C ILE A 87 -34.03 -5.31 34.28
N LYS A 88 -33.14 -5.72 33.37
CA LYS A 88 -32.39 -6.98 33.40
C LYS A 88 -33.28 -8.23 33.43
N TYR A 89 -34.42 -8.21 32.74
CA TYR A 89 -35.30 -9.38 32.65
C TYR A 89 -34.63 -10.58 31.97
N PHE A 90 -33.72 -10.33 31.02
CA PHE A 90 -33.01 -11.34 30.23
C PHE A 90 -31.61 -11.69 30.78
N GLU A 91 -31.38 -11.54 32.09
CA GLU A 91 -30.08 -11.83 32.69
C GLU A 91 -29.64 -13.28 32.40
N GLY A 92 -28.50 -13.45 31.73
CA GLY A 92 -27.97 -14.75 31.27
C GLY A 92 -28.44 -15.20 29.87
N GLU A 93 -29.37 -14.47 29.24
CA GLU A 93 -29.86 -14.72 27.86
C GLU A 93 -29.72 -13.48 26.96
N GLU A 94 -28.89 -12.51 27.34
CA GLU A 94 -28.79 -11.20 26.67
C GLU A 94 -28.37 -11.31 25.21
N LEU A 95 -27.52 -12.29 24.88
CA LEU A 95 -27.08 -12.52 23.50
C LEU A 95 -28.26 -12.80 22.56
N ASN A 96 -29.26 -13.57 23.02
CA ASN A 96 -30.42 -13.93 22.20
C ASN A 96 -31.33 -12.72 21.98
N ILE A 97 -31.53 -11.89 23.02
CA ILE A 97 -32.35 -10.69 22.87
C ILE A 97 -31.65 -9.62 22.03
N TYR A 98 -30.32 -9.48 22.14
CA TYR A 98 -29.57 -8.56 21.29
C TYR A 98 -29.69 -8.91 19.81
N LYS A 99 -29.58 -10.20 19.44
CA LYS A 99 -29.79 -10.64 18.05
C LYS A 99 -31.20 -10.30 17.53
N LYS A 100 -32.23 -10.46 18.38
CA LYS A 100 -33.60 -10.07 18.04
C LYS A 100 -33.75 -8.57 17.84
N LEU A 101 -33.19 -7.76 18.75
CA LEU A 101 -33.24 -6.30 18.66
C LEU A 101 -32.51 -5.80 17.40
N GLU A 102 -31.32 -6.34 17.12
CA GLU A 102 -30.54 -6.03 15.91
C GLU A 102 -31.32 -6.30 14.62
N GLU A 103 -31.98 -7.47 14.51
CA GLU A 103 -32.82 -7.81 13.35
C GLU A 103 -34.03 -6.87 13.22
N LEU A 104 -34.70 -6.54 14.33
CA LEU A 104 -35.85 -5.64 14.34
C LEU A 104 -35.47 -4.20 13.94
N TYR A 105 -34.36 -3.68 14.47
CA TYR A 105 -33.85 -2.35 14.09
C TYR A 105 -33.40 -2.31 12.63
N ASN A 106 -32.82 -3.40 12.11
CA ASN A 106 -32.50 -3.51 10.68
C ASN A 106 -33.76 -3.48 9.79
N LYS A 107 -34.85 -4.13 10.18
CA LYS A 107 -36.13 -4.06 9.45
C LYS A 107 -36.72 -2.65 9.40
N LEU A 108 -36.39 -1.82 10.39
CA LEU A 108 -36.84 -0.43 10.48
C LEU A 108 -35.84 0.56 9.85
N ASP A 109 -34.75 0.08 9.24
CA ASP A 109 -33.65 0.90 8.70
C ASP A 109 -33.05 1.86 9.76
N ASN A 110 -33.13 1.50 11.04
CA ASN A 110 -32.52 2.26 12.13
C ASN A 110 -31.06 1.81 12.32
N LYS A 111 -30.18 2.39 11.51
CA LYS A 111 -28.74 2.05 11.46
C LYS A 111 -28.03 2.22 12.79
N GLU A 112 -28.32 3.28 13.56
CA GLU A 112 -27.63 3.55 14.83
C GLU A 112 -27.89 2.44 15.86
N GLU A 113 -29.17 2.12 16.07
CA GLU A 113 -29.58 1.12 17.05
C GLU A 113 -29.19 -0.29 16.60
N SER A 114 -29.26 -0.57 15.29
CA SER A 114 -28.78 -1.84 14.75
C SER A 114 -27.28 -2.03 15.01
N LEU A 115 -26.45 -1.04 14.66
CA LEU A 115 -25.00 -1.08 14.91
C LEU A 115 -24.68 -1.25 16.40
N LYS A 116 -25.40 -0.55 17.28
CA LYS A 116 -25.25 -0.71 18.74
C LYS A 116 -25.40 -2.18 19.15
N TYR A 117 -26.45 -2.85 18.69
CA TYR A 117 -26.66 -4.26 19.02
C TYR A 117 -25.67 -5.18 18.30
N THR A 118 -25.28 -4.90 17.05
CA THR A 118 -24.18 -5.61 16.37
C THR A 118 -22.90 -5.59 17.22
N LEU A 119 -22.51 -4.43 17.75
CA LEU A 119 -21.32 -4.29 18.59
C LEU A 119 -21.43 -5.07 19.90
N ARG A 120 -22.57 -4.98 20.59
CA ARG A 120 -22.82 -5.76 21.83
C ARG A 120 -22.73 -7.26 21.59
N ILE A 121 -23.31 -7.74 20.48
CA ILE A 121 -23.24 -9.16 20.10
C ILE A 121 -21.78 -9.56 19.84
N ALA A 122 -21.04 -8.77 19.05
CA ALA A 122 -19.65 -9.06 18.72
C ALA A 122 -18.68 -8.95 19.92
N GLN A 123 -19.04 -8.21 20.97
CA GLN A 123 -18.30 -8.20 22.25
C GLN A 123 -18.58 -9.45 23.09
N MET A 124 -19.83 -9.91 23.13
CA MET A 124 -20.22 -11.08 23.93
C MET A 124 -19.80 -12.41 23.28
N ASP A 125 -19.88 -12.49 21.95
CA ASP A 125 -19.59 -13.69 21.17
C ASP A 125 -18.39 -13.46 20.24
N VAL A 126 -17.21 -13.30 20.85
CA VAL A 126 -15.95 -12.91 20.17
C VAL A 126 -15.53 -13.89 19.07
N ASN A 127 -15.95 -15.15 19.15
CA ASN A 127 -15.61 -16.19 18.17
C ASN A 127 -16.60 -16.23 16.99
N ASN A 128 -17.65 -15.43 17.02
CA ASN A 128 -18.63 -15.36 15.94
C ASN A 128 -18.07 -14.57 14.77
N THR A 129 -17.72 -15.27 13.69
CA THR A 129 -17.13 -14.65 12.51
C THR A 129 -18.09 -13.68 11.84
N TYR A 130 -19.37 -14.06 11.71
CA TYR A 130 -20.40 -13.24 11.08
C TYR A 130 -20.57 -11.89 11.79
N TYR A 131 -20.78 -11.88 13.11
CA TYR A 131 -20.96 -10.62 13.85
C TYR A 131 -19.68 -9.79 13.95
N SER A 132 -18.51 -10.43 13.96
CA SER A 132 -17.23 -9.70 13.90
C SER A 132 -17.04 -9.01 12.55
N ILE A 133 -17.34 -9.69 11.44
CA ILE A 133 -17.27 -9.11 10.09
C ILE A 133 -18.30 -7.99 9.97
N LYS A 134 -19.55 -8.21 10.39
CA LYS A 134 -20.62 -7.21 10.32
C LYS A 134 -20.27 -5.94 11.11
N ALA A 135 -19.82 -6.09 12.36
CA ALA A 135 -19.34 -4.98 13.18
C ALA A 135 -18.21 -4.21 12.50
N ALA A 136 -17.19 -4.91 12.00
CA ALA A 136 -16.06 -4.30 11.32
C ALA A 136 -16.48 -3.51 10.08
N THR A 137 -17.37 -4.08 9.27
CA THR A 137 -17.86 -3.47 8.03
C THR A 137 -18.69 -2.22 8.31
N GLU A 138 -19.62 -2.28 9.26
CA GLU A 138 -20.44 -1.12 9.65
C GLU A 138 -19.56 0.00 10.22
N LEU A 139 -18.63 -0.31 11.12
CA LEU A 139 -17.67 0.67 11.65
C LEU A 139 -16.79 1.29 10.55
N GLY A 140 -16.31 0.48 9.61
CA GLY A 140 -15.47 0.95 8.51
C GLY A 140 -16.21 1.89 7.54
N ARG A 141 -17.50 1.62 7.26
CA ARG A 141 -18.36 2.50 6.46
C ARG A 141 -18.59 3.86 7.08
N GLU A 142 -18.59 3.92 8.41
CA GLU A 142 -18.78 5.15 9.18
C GLU A 142 -17.44 5.86 9.47
N GLY A 143 -16.31 5.29 9.04
CA GLY A 143 -14.99 5.89 9.18
C GLY A 143 -14.24 5.57 10.47
N ALA A 144 -14.78 4.68 11.31
CA ALA A 144 -14.17 4.22 12.55
C ALA A 144 -13.09 3.14 12.29
N TYR A 145 -12.12 3.46 11.42
CA TYR A 145 -11.19 2.50 10.83
C TYR A 145 -10.35 1.74 11.85
N LYS A 146 -9.92 2.39 12.94
CA LYS A 146 -9.11 1.76 13.98
C LYS A 146 -9.87 0.62 14.66
N LEU A 147 -11.11 0.86 15.05
CA LEU A 147 -11.94 -0.17 15.66
C LEU A 147 -12.36 -1.23 14.63
N ALA A 148 -12.65 -0.81 13.39
CA ALA A 148 -12.93 -1.74 12.30
C ALA A 148 -11.79 -2.75 12.11
N THR A 149 -10.52 -2.32 12.11
CA THR A 149 -9.39 -3.25 11.98
C THR A 149 -9.25 -4.17 13.19
N GLU A 150 -9.58 -3.75 14.41
CA GLU A 150 -9.61 -4.65 15.57
C GLU A 150 -10.58 -5.82 15.37
N TYR A 151 -11.79 -5.55 14.87
CA TYR A 151 -12.77 -6.60 14.57
C TYR A 151 -12.37 -7.45 13.35
N PHE A 152 -11.86 -6.86 12.26
CA PHE A 152 -11.34 -7.63 11.13
C PHE A 152 -10.16 -8.54 11.51
N ASN A 153 -9.31 -8.11 12.44
CA ASN A 153 -8.18 -8.90 12.92
C ASN A 153 -8.62 -10.19 13.63
N ARG A 154 -9.80 -10.23 14.25
CA ARG A 154 -10.36 -11.44 14.90
C ARG A 154 -10.66 -12.56 13.90
N VAL A 155 -10.92 -12.20 12.65
CA VAL A 155 -11.40 -13.09 11.60
C VAL A 155 -10.44 -13.20 10.40
N LEU A 156 -9.28 -12.54 10.47
CA LEU A 156 -8.32 -12.44 9.34
C LEU A 156 -7.86 -13.80 8.80
N ASN A 157 -7.83 -14.84 9.63
CA ASN A 157 -7.47 -16.20 9.22
C ASN A 157 -8.56 -16.89 8.37
N ASN A 158 -9.79 -16.37 8.38
CA ASN A 158 -10.95 -16.92 7.67
C ASN A 158 -11.35 -16.03 6.48
N LYS A 159 -10.39 -15.66 5.62
CA LYS A 159 -10.65 -14.75 4.47
C LYS A 159 -11.77 -15.21 3.52
N ASN A 160 -12.11 -16.50 3.51
CA ASN A 160 -13.21 -17.03 2.70
C ASN A 160 -14.59 -16.56 3.19
N ASP A 161 -14.72 -16.14 4.44
CA ASP A 161 -15.98 -15.69 5.05
C ASP A 161 -16.36 -14.26 4.65
N PHE A 162 -15.40 -13.48 4.13
CA PHE A 162 -15.66 -12.14 3.61
C PHE A 162 -16.34 -12.24 2.25
N GLU A 163 -17.27 -11.37 1.90
CA GLU A 163 -17.71 -11.17 0.51
C GLU A 163 -16.92 -10.00 -0.12
N ILE A 164 -17.25 -9.64 -1.37
CA ILE A 164 -16.54 -8.58 -2.11
C ILE A 164 -16.62 -7.24 -1.37
N TYR A 165 -17.79 -6.92 -0.80
CA TYR A 165 -18.02 -5.67 -0.11
C TYR A 165 -17.18 -5.54 1.17
N GLU A 166 -17.08 -6.60 1.97
CA GLU A 166 -16.26 -6.61 3.18
C GLU A 166 -14.76 -6.62 2.88
N LEU A 167 -14.32 -7.24 1.78
CA LEU A 167 -12.94 -7.14 1.31
C LEU A 167 -12.56 -5.70 0.98
N LYS A 168 -13.45 -4.92 0.36
CA LYS A 168 -13.22 -3.49 0.07
C LYS A 168 -13.09 -2.67 1.35
N ILE A 169 -14.05 -2.80 2.28
CA ILE A 169 -14.05 -2.05 3.54
C ILE A 169 -12.83 -2.42 4.40
N SER A 170 -12.46 -3.69 4.46
CA SER A 170 -11.27 -4.12 5.20
C SER A 170 -9.99 -3.58 4.58
N ALA A 171 -9.84 -3.60 3.25
CA ALA A 171 -8.69 -3.01 2.56
C ALA A 171 -8.53 -1.51 2.89
N ILE A 172 -9.62 -0.74 2.82
CA ILE A 172 -9.62 0.69 3.18
C ILE A 172 -9.30 0.89 4.66
N SER A 173 -9.91 0.10 5.55
CA SER A 173 -9.69 0.23 7.00
C SER A 173 -8.22 -0.03 7.37
N TYR A 174 -7.60 -1.07 6.81
CA TYR A 174 -6.17 -1.34 6.99
C TYR A 174 -5.30 -0.26 6.36
N PHE A 175 -5.70 0.30 5.21
CA PHE A 175 -4.96 1.37 4.54
C PHE A 175 -4.94 2.65 5.37
N MET A 176 -6.09 3.05 5.93
CA MET A 176 -6.18 4.22 6.81
C MET A 176 -5.33 4.09 8.07
N ASN A 177 -5.10 2.85 8.52
CA ASN A 177 -4.20 2.54 9.64
C ASN A 177 -2.75 2.23 9.22
N LYS A 178 -2.40 2.42 7.94
CA LYS A 178 -1.05 2.16 7.37
C LYS A 178 -0.57 0.70 7.51
N GLU A 179 -1.49 -0.25 7.62
CA GLU A 179 -1.21 -1.69 7.72
C GLU A 179 -1.07 -2.33 6.34
N TYR A 180 -0.15 -1.83 5.50
CA TYR A 180 -0.07 -2.13 4.06
C TYR A 180 -0.01 -3.62 3.70
N ARG A 181 0.67 -4.46 4.50
CA ARG A 181 0.70 -5.92 4.26
C ARG A 181 -0.67 -6.57 4.38
N LYS A 182 -1.52 -6.08 5.28
CA LYS A 182 -2.90 -6.56 5.42
C LYS A 182 -3.78 -6.05 4.27
N VAL A 183 -3.52 -4.83 3.79
CA VAL A 183 -4.17 -4.29 2.57
C VAL A 183 -3.90 -5.20 1.37
N ILE A 184 -2.62 -5.53 1.11
CA ILE A 184 -2.22 -6.46 0.04
C ILE A 184 -3.00 -7.78 0.19
N ALA A 185 -2.97 -8.36 1.38
CA ALA A 185 -3.63 -9.63 1.68
C ALA A 185 -5.14 -9.65 1.43
N MET A 186 -5.84 -8.51 1.56
CA MET A 186 -7.27 -8.36 1.24
C MET A 186 -7.49 -8.13 -0.26
N LEU A 187 -6.67 -7.27 -0.87
CA LEU A 187 -6.78 -6.93 -2.30
C LEU A 187 -6.40 -8.10 -3.22
N GLU A 188 -5.46 -8.98 -2.83
CA GLU A 188 -5.16 -10.21 -3.57
C GLU A 188 -6.37 -11.15 -3.63
N GLU A 189 -7.09 -11.31 -2.51
CA GLU A 189 -8.30 -12.14 -2.47
C GLU A 189 -9.46 -11.48 -3.23
N LEU A 190 -9.59 -10.15 -3.17
CA LEU A 190 -10.53 -9.40 -3.98
C LEU A 190 -10.23 -9.57 -5.48
N HIS A 191 -8.98 -9.36 -5.90
CA HIS A 191 -8.52 -9.53 -7.29
C HIS A 191 -8.87 -10.92 -7.83
N LYS A 192 -8.57 -11.96 -7.06
CA LYS A 192 -8.87 -13.35 -7.42
C LYS A 192 -10.37 -13.60 -7.60
N ARG A 193 -11.23 -12.98 -6.79
CA ARG A 193 -12.70 -13.10 -6.90
C ARG A 193 -13.25 -12.35 -8.09
N LEU A 194 -12.82 -11.10 -8.27
CA LEU A 194 -13.18 -10.29 -9.44
C LEU A 194 -12.76 -11.01 -10.73
N SER A 195 -11.52 -11.50 -10.79
CA SER A 195 -10.97 -12.24 -11.94
C SER A 195 -11.78 -13.48 -12.33
N ARG A 196 -12.42 -14.16 -11.37
CA ARG A 196 -13.26 -15.35 -11.62
C ARG A 196 -14.66 -15.00 -12.12
N ASN A 197 -15.17 -13.85 -11.70
CA ASN A 197 -16.55 -13.43 -11.93
C ASN A 197 -16.71 -12.44 -13.08
N ILE A 198 -15.63 -12.13 -13.83
CA ILE A 198 -15.69 -11.21 -14.98
C ILE A 198 -16.74 -11.70 -15.98
N SER A 199 -17.85 -10.98 -16.06
CA SER A 199 -18.97 -11.30 -16.95
C SER A 199 -18.82 -10.69 -18.36
N ASN A 200 -17.70 -10.02 -18.63
CA ASN A 200 -17.41 -9.15 -19.77
C ASN A 200 -18.21 -7.83 -19.81
N ILE A 201 -18.77 -7.39 -18.68
CA ILE A 201 -19.34 -6.05 -18.54
C ILE A 201 -18.19 -5.05 -18.28
N GLU A 202 -18.29 -3.83 -18.83
CA GLU A 202 -17.23 -2.79 -18.75
C GLU A 202 -16.91 -2.40 -17.29
N ASP A 203 -17.95 -2.24 -16.46
CA ASP A 203 -17.83 -1.88 -15.03
C ASP A 203 -17.04 -2.91 -14.20
N ASP A 204 -17.26 -4.22 -14.44
CA ASP A 204 -16.53 -5.31 -13.76
C ASP A 204 -15.02 -5.23 -14.04
N TYR A 205 -14.66 -4.73 -15.23
CA TYR A 205 -13.27 -4.62 -15.66
C TYR A 205 -12.58 -3.38 -15.09
N ASP A 206 -13.30 -2.26 -14.95
CA ASP A 206 -12.77 -1.03 -14.34
C ASP A 206 -12.40 -1.24 -12.86
N GLU A 207 -13.24 -1.97 -12.12
CA GLU A 207 -12.93 -2.32 -10.72
C GLU A 207 -11.69 -3.23 -10.62
N LEU A 208 -11.57 -4.22 -11.51
CA LEU A 208 -10.39 -5.08 -11.55
C LEU A 208 -9.12 -4.28 -11.85
N ILE A 209 -9.15 -3.37 -12.84
CA ILE A 209 -8.03 -2.48 -13.16
C ILE A 209 -7.65 -1.66 -11.94
N LEU A 210 -8.62 -1.10 -11.22
CA LEU A 210 -8.36 -0.30 -10.02
C LEU A 210 -7.62 -1.12 -8.96
N VAL A 211 -8.10 -2.34 -8.68
CA VAL A 211 -7.45 -3.25 -7.73
C VAL A 211 -6.03 -3.61 -8.17
N GLU A 212 -5.82 -3.91 -9.46
CA GLU A 212 -4.50 -4.23 -10.02
C GLU A 212 -3.51 -3.06 -9.87
N LYS A 213 -3.95 -1.82 -10.15
CA LYS A 213 -3.14 -0.61 -9.96
C LYS A 213 -2.71 -0.44 -8.50
N ILE A 214 -3.65 -0.54 -7.56
CA ILE A 214 -3.38 -0.38 -6.13
C ILE A 214 -2.42 -1.47 -5.64
N LEU A 215 -2.64 -2.73 -6.04
CA LEU A 215 -1.75 -3.84 -5.68
C LEU A 215 -0.31 -3.62 -6.14
N ILE A 216 -0.12 -3.20 -7.39
CA ILE A 216 1.24 -2.91 -7.89
C ILE A 216 1.89 -1.79 -7.08
N SER A 217 1.19 -0.69 -6.82
CA SER A 217 1.70 0.40 -5.98
C SER A 217 2.07 -0.06 -4.57
N LEU A 218 1.24 -0.93 -3.95
CA LEU A 218 1.53 -1.48 -2.63
C LEU A 218 2.77 -2.37 -2.64
N TYR A 219 2.96 -3.23 -3.66
CA TYR A 219 4.17 -4.03 -3.78
C TYR A 219 5.42 -3.16 -3.94
N ILE A 220 5.36 -2.09 -4.74
CA ILE A 220 6.47 -1.14 -4.91
C ILE A 220 6.81 -0.46 -3.57
N ILE A 221 5.81 0.11 -2.88
CA ILE A 221 6.03 0.90 -1.65
C ILE A 221 6.43 0.02 -0.46
N THR A 222 6.03 -1.25 -0.44
CA THR A 222 6.44 -2.23 0.57
C THR A 222 7.79 -2.91 0.25
N ASP A 223 8.47 -2.48 -0.82
CA ASP A 223 9.75 -3.03 -1.30
C ASP A 223 9.67 -4.52 -1.70
N GLU A 224 8.49 -4.97 -2.12
CA GLU A 224 8.22 -6.33 -2.64
C GLU A 224 8.36 -6.37 -4.16
N ILE A 225 9.49 -5.88 -4.69
CA ILE A 225 9.73 -5.69 -6.15
C ILE A 225 9.56 -6.98 -6.96
N ASN A 226 9.93 -8.14 -6.41
CA ASN A 226 9.72 -9.42 -7.08
C ASN A 226 8.24 -9.78 -7.20
N SER A 227 7.44 -9.51 -6.17
CA SER A 227 5.98 -9.70 -6.20
C SER A 227 5.35 -8.75 -7.22
N ALA A 228 5.77 -7.48 -7.24
CA ALA A 228 5.35 -6.51 -8.25
C ALA A 228 5.64 -7.02 -9.66
N ARG A 229 6.87 -7.49 -9.92
CA ARG A 229 7.31 -8.03 -11.21
C ARG A 229 6.43 -9.19 -11.67
N THR A 230 6.30 -10.23 -10.85
CA THR A 230 5.52 -11.42 -11.21
C THR A 230 4.05 -11.08 -11.43
N PHE A 231 3.47 -10.21 -10.60
CA PHE A 231 2.08 -9.79 -10.75
C PHE A 231 1.87 -8.98 -12.05
N THR A 232 2.74 -8.01 -12.34
CA THR A 232 2.69 -7.22 -13.57
C THR A 232 2.90 -8.06 -14.84
N GLU A 233 3.83 -9.02 -14.83
CA GLU A 233 4.01 -9.98 -15.91
C GLU A 233 2.74 -10.82 -16.15
N SER A 234 2.05 -11.22 -15.07
CA SER A 234 0.79 -11.97 -15.19
C SER A 234 -0.31 -11.15 -15.87
N ILE A 235 -0.42 -9.86 -15.56
CA ILE A 235 -1.37 -8.92 -16.18
C ILE A 235 -1.05 -8.77 -17.67
N LEU A 236 0.23 -8.55 -18.02
CA LEU A 236 0.68 -8.41 -19.41
C LEU A 236 0.46 -9.67 -20.25
N SER A 237 0.49 -10.85 -19.62
CA SER A 237 0.21 -12.13 -20.27
C SER A 237 -1.28 -12.36 -20.56
N SER A 238 -2.17 -11.65 -19.86
CA SER A 238 -3.61 -11.75 -20.05
C SER A 238 -4.02 -11.31 -21.46
N ARG A 239 -5.03 -11.96 -22.03
CA ARG A 239 -5.61 -11.53 -23.31
C ARG A 239 -6.43 -10.24 -23.16
N ALA A 240 -7.00 -10.00 -21.98
CA ALA A 240 -7.95 -8.92 -21.74
C ALA A 240 -7.30 -7.54 -21.90
N ILE A 241 -6.06 -7.36 -21.42
CA ILE A 241 -5.33 -6.08 -21.51
C ILE A 241 -5.10 -5.59 -22.95
N ARG A 242 -5.18 -6.49 -23.95
CA ARG A 242 -5.05 -6.11 -25.37
C ARG A 242 -6.19 -5.19 -25.84
N ASN A 243 -7.35 -5.29 -25.20
CA ASN A 243 -8.52 -4.49 -25.54
C ASN A 243 -8.52 -3.11 -24.86
N TYR A 244 -7.57 -2.84 -23.96
CA TYR A 244 -7.48 -1.59 -23.18
C TYR A 244 -6.12 -0.91 -23.39
N PRO A 245 -5.90 -0.22 -24.53
CA PRO A 245 -4.60 0.35 -24.88
C PRO A 245 -4.02 1.31 -23.84
N ARG A 246 -4.87 2.14 -23.21
CA ARG A 246 -4.44 3.07 -22.15
C ARG A 246 -3.98 2.34 -20.90
N TYR A 247 -4.71 1.30 -20.49
CA TYR A 247 -4.31 0.47 -19.36
C TYR A 247 -3.01 -0.29 -19.66
N ARG A 248 -2.90 -0.85 -20.87
CA ARG A 248 -1.66 -1.50 -21.34
C ARG A 248 -0.47 -0.56 -21.34
N PHE A 249 -0.65 0.68 -21.79
CA PHE A 249 0.37 1.72 -21.76
C PHE A 249 0.83 2.00 -20.32
N PHE A 250 -0.12 2.20 -19.40
CA PHE A 250 0.16 2.36 -17.98
C PHE A 250 0.96 1.18 -17.42
N ILE A 251 0.51 -0.06 -17.66
CA ILE A 251 1.19 -1.26 -17.17
C ILE A 251 2.59 -1.40 -17.76
N ASN A 252 2.80 -1.08 -19.03
CA ASN A 252 4.14 -1.08 -19.63
C ASN A 252 5.07 -0.06 -18.94
N ARG A 253 4.60 1.17 -18.67
CA ARG A 253 5.40 2.16 -17.92
C ARG A 253 5.81 1.64 -16.54
N ILE A 254 4.85 1.10 -15.80
CA ILE A 254 5.06 0.55 -14.46
C ILE A 254 6.00 -0.66 -14.49
N TYR A 255 5.86 -1.55 -15.48
CA TYR A 255 6.73 -2.71 -15.60
C TYR A 255 8.19 -2.31 -15.85
N LEU A 256 8.42 -1.30 -16.70
CA LEU A 256 9.76 -0.76 -16.92
C LEU A 256 10.33 -0.18 -15.62
N TYR A 257 9.52 0.55 -14.84
CA TYR A 257 9.92 1.08 -13.54
C TYR A 257 10.22 -0.02 -12.50
N ILE A 258 9.44 -1.10 -12.48
CA ILE A 258 9.71 -2.26 -11.61
C ILE A 258 11.05 -2.91 -11.96
N LEU A 259 11.35 -3.10 -13.26
CA LEU A 259 12.64 -3.63 -13.69
C LEU A 259 13.79 -2.67 -13.35
N TYR A 260 13.58 -1.36 -13.51
CA TYR A 260 14.51 -0.32 -13.08
C TYR A 260 14.80 -0.37 -11.57
N LYS A 261 13.79 -0.65 -10.74
CA LYS A 261 13.97 -0.81 -9.29
C LYS A 261 14.55 -2.18 -8.89
N SER A 262 14.57 -3.14 -9.80
CA SER A 262 15.13 -4.47 -9.55
C SER A 262 16.64 -4.49 -9.77
N ASP A 263 17.33 -5.47 -9.18
CA ASP A 263 18.77 -5.70 -9.44
C ASP A 263 19.05 -6.32 -10.84
N ASP A 264 18.03 -6.44 -11.70
CA ASP A 264 18.09 -7.08 -13.03
C ASP A 264 18.27 -6.04 -14.14
N ASN A 265 19.45 -5.40 -14.16
CA ASN A 265 19.81 -4.37 -15.14
C ASN A 265 19.72 -4.86 -16.60
N GLU A 266 19.97 -6.15 -16.87
CA GLU A 266 19.87 -6.70 -18.22
C GLU A 266 18.42 -6.73 -18.71
N ALA A 267 17.49 -7.21 -17.88
CA ALA A 267 16.07 -7.19 -18.22
C ALA A 267 15.56 -5.75 -18.41
N PHE A 268 15.97 -4.82 -17.52
CA PHE A 268 15.63 -3.41 -17.65
C PHE A 268 16.09 -2.82 -18.99
N ILE A 269 17.38 -2.95 -19.34
CA ILE A 269 17.94 -2.39 -20.59
C ILE A 269 17.30 -3.02 -21.82
N ASN A 270 17.01 -4.32 -21.81
CA ASN A 270 16.33 -4.99 -22.91
C ASN A 270 14.91 -4.42 -23.13
N LEU A 271 14.15 -4.26 -22.06
CA LEU A 271 12.79 -3.71 -22.13
C LEU A 271 12.79 -2.22 -22.48
N TYR A 272 13.71 -1.45 -21.91
CA TYR A 272 13.95 -0.04 -22.23
C TYR A 272 14.14 0.14 -23.74
N ASN A 273 15.03 -0.64 -24.36
CA ASN A 273 15.29 -0.58 -25.80
C ASN A 273 14.07 -0.98 -26.64
N GLN A 274 13.30 -1.96 -26.17
CA GLN A 274 12.06 -2.37 -26.82
C GLN A 274 11.03 -1.23 -26.80
N TYR A 275 10.80 -0.63 -25.63
CA TYR A 275 9.82 0.44 -25.46
C TYR A 275 10.24 1.75 -26.14
N SER A 276 11.53 2.07 -26.17
CA SER A 276 12.08 3.19 -26.96
C SER A 276 11.60 3.14 -28.41
N LYS A 277 11.67 1.95 -29.03
CA LYS A 277 11.23 1.71 -30.41
C LYS A 277 9.72 1.66 -30.53
N GLN A 278 9.04 0.95 -29.62
CA GLN A 278 7.59 0.76 -29.65
C GLN A 278 6.84 2.09 -29.56
N TYR A 279 7.29 2.98 -28.67
CA TYR A 279 6.67 4.28 -28.43
C TYR A 279 7.30 5.41 -29.25
N ARG A 280 8.31 5.09 -30.07
CA ARG A 280 9.00 6.06 -30.95
C ARG A 280 9.44 7.29 -30.15
N ILE A 281 10.10 7.05 -29.01
CA ILE A 281 10.47 8.09 -28.03
C ILE A 281 11.30 9.21 -28.68
N ASP A 282 12.12 8.87 -29.67
CA ASP A 282 12.96 9.82 -30.42
C ASP A 282 12.17 10.70 -31.40
N GLU A 283 10.91 10.40 -31.68
CA GLU A 283 10.06 11.18 -32.60
C GLU A 283 9.21 12.24 -31.92
N ILE A 284 9.28 12.34 -30.59
CA ILE A 284 8.79 13.50 -29.82
C ILE A 284 7.30 13.77 -30.09
N LYS A 285 6.43 12.87 -29.61
CA LYS A 285 4.97 13.01 -29.72
C LYS A 285 4.36 13.44 -28.40
N LYS A 286 3.45 14.40 -28.45
CA LYS A 286 2.81 14.96 -27.25
C LYS A 286 2.01 13.90 -26.50
N GLU A 287 1.39 12.95 -27.21
CA GLU A 287 0.60 11.87 -26.62
C GLU A 287 1.43 10.90 -25.75
N GLU A 288 2.76 10.91 -25.93
CA GLU A 288 3.72 10.04 -25.24
C GLU A 288 4.61 10.85 -24.27
N SER A 289 4.22 12.09 -23.94
CA SER A 289 5.02 12.99 -23.10
C SER A 289 5.41 12.37 -21.76
N ILE A 290 4.49 11.66 -21.11
CA ILE A 290 4.75 11.05 -19.80
C ILE A 290 5.81 9.94 -19.85
N ILE A 291 5.88 9.16 -20.93
CA ILE A 291 6.93 8.13 -21.08
C ILE A 291 8.26 8.77 -21.55
N ILE A 292 8.22 9.88 -22.29
CA ILE A 292 9.42 10.67 -22.60
C ILE A 292 10.02 11.23 -21.29
N LEU A 293 9.19 11.69 -20.36
CA LEU A 293 9.63 12.12 -19.03
C LEU A 293 10.32 10.97 -18.27
N ASP A 294 9.71 9.78 -18.25
CA ASP A 294 10.33 8.60 -17.64
C ASP A 294 11.70 8.30 -18.24
N PHE A 295 11.82 8.35 -19.58
CA PHE A 295 13.08 8.16 -20.28
C PHE A 295 14.11 9.22 -19.93
N ALA A 296 13.70 10.49 -19.72
CA ALA A 296 14.62 11.53 -19.26
C ALA A 296 15.30 11.16 -17.92
N PHE A 297 14.52 10.69 -16.94
CA PHE A 297 15.05 10.22 -15.66
C PHE A 297 15.89 8.94 -15.80
N TYR A 298 15.42 7.95 -16.57
CA TYR A 298 16.19 6.72 -16.79
C TYR A 298 17.55 7.00 -17.41
N ASN A 299 17.63 7.87 -18.43
CA ASN A 299 18.89 8.24 -19.09
C ASN A 299 19.88 8.86 -18.13
N TYR A 300 19.41 9.70 -17.20
CA TYR A 300 20.28 10.29 -16.19
C TYR A 300 20.93 9.21 -15.32
N PHE A 301 20.14 8.27 -14.79
CA PHE A 301 20.66 7.25 -13.86
C PHE A 301 21.50 6.17 -14.55
N ILE A 302 21.27 5.88 -15.83
CA ILE A 302 22.18 5.05 -16.64
C ILE A 302 23.40 5.83 -17.19
N LYS A 303 23.56 7.11 -16.77
CA LYS A 303 24.71 7.99 -17.06
C LYS A 303 24.78 8.53 -18.50
N ASP A 304 23.67 8.57 -19.22
CA ASP A 304 23.54 9.30 -20.47
C ASP A 304 22.90 10.68 -20.25
N ILE A 305 23.67 11.59 -19.66
CA ILE A 305 23.21 12.94 -19.30
C ILE A 305 22.77 13.73 -20.54
N ASN A 306 23.40 13.50 -21.70
CA ASN A 306 23.06 14.23 -22.93
C ASN A 306 21.67 13.86 -23.42
N SER A 307 21.36 12.55 -23.47
CA SER A 307 20.02 12.07 -23.82
C SER A 307 18.99 12.52 -22.79
N ALA A 308 19.32 12.48 -21.50
CA ALA A 308 18.45 12.99 -20.44
C ALA A 308 18.08 14.47 -20.65
N MET A 309 19.09 15.33 -20.87
CA MET A 309 18.88 16.76 -21.16
C MET A 309 18.03 16.96 -22.42
N SER A 310 18.26 16.17 -23.49
CA SER A 310 17.46 16.25 -24.71
C SER A 310 15.99 15.91 -24.45
N TYR A 311 15.70 14.87 -23.65
CA TYR A 311 14.33 14.50 -23.35
C TYR A 311 13.63 15.51 -22.45
N PHE A 312 14.29 16.07 -21.43
CA PHE A 312 13.73 17.17 -20.65
C PHE A 312 13.43 18.40 -21.53
N GLU A 313 14.22 18.64 -22.57
CA GLU A 313 13.98 19.76 -23.49
C GLU A 313 12.73 19.54 -24.31
N HIS A 314 12.51 18.30 -24.75
CA HIS A 314 11.28 17.93 -25.44
C HIS A 314 10.05 18.12 -24.53
N ILE A 315 10.12 17.71 -23.26
CA ILE A 315 9.04 17.94 -22.29
C ILE A 315 8.75 19.44 -22.15
N ARG A 316 9.79 20.26 -22.00
CA ARG A 316 9.63 21.72 -21.92
C ARG A 316 8.95 22.30 -23.16
N LEU A 317 9.31 21.83 -24.36
CA LEU A 317 8.74 22.30 -25.63
C LEU A 317 7.25 21.96 -25.80
N PHE A 318 6.75 20.90 -25.15
CA PHE A 318 5.32 20.59 -25.18
C PHE A 318 4.45 21.63 -24.44
N ASN A 319 5.05 22.37 -23.50
CA ASN A 319 4.39 23.42 -22.71
C ASN A 319 3.05 22.92 -22.11
N ASP A 320 3.09 21.74 -21.50
CA ASP A 320 1.93 21.09 -20.89
C ASP A 320 1.86 21.41 -19.39
N PRO A 321 0.76 21.99 -18.88
CA PRO A 321 0.65 22.36 -17.47
C PRO A 321 0.81 21.18 -16.50
N GLU A 322 0.58 19.94 -16.94
CA GLU A 322 0.83 18.75 -16.13
C GLU A 322 2.30 18.65 -15.66
N PHE A 323 3.24 19.21 -16.43
CA PHE A 323 4.66 19.18 -16.10
C PHE A 323 5.16 20.41 -15.34
N ASP A 324 4.31 21.42 -15.07
CA ASP A 324 4.69 22.61 -14.30
C ASP A 324 5.10 22.28 -12.86
N ILE A 325 4.68 21.12 -12.35
CA ILE A 325 5.10 20.61 -11.04
C ILE A 325 6.61 20.28 -10.99
N TYR A 326 7.21 20.04 -12.16
CA TYR A 326 8.65 19.84 -12.32
C TYR A 326 9.27 21.19 -12.68
N ASP A 327 10.12 21.72 -11.80
CA ASP A 327 10.91 22.92 -12.09
C ASP A 327 12.00 22.58 -13.12
N LEU A 328 11.60 22.48 -14.39
CA LEU A 328 12.45 22.01 -15.49
C LEU A 328 13.71 22.88 -15.64
N ASP A 329 13.61 24.20 -15.38
CA ASP A 329 14.76 25.11 -15.45
C ASP A 329 15.80 24.80 -14.35
N SER A 330 15.34 24.49 -13.13
CA SER A 330 16.23 24.00 -12.06
C SER A 330 16.82 22.63 -12.41
N ILE A 331 16.06 21.71 -13.00
CA ILE A 331 16.57 20.40 -13.46
C ILE A 331 17.68 20.60 -14.50
N PHE A 332 17.48 21.46 -15.50
CA PHE A 332 18.49 21.76 -16.51
C PHE A 332 19.76 22.33 -15.90
N THR A 333 19.61 23.25 -14.95
CA THR A 333 20.74 23.88 -14.30
C THR A 333 21.53 22.85 -13.50
N TYR A 334 20.85 21.99 -12.74
CA TYR A 334 21.45 20.86 -12.04
C TYR A 334 22.25 19.94 -12.98
N LEU A 335 21.62 19.46 -14.06
CA LEU A 335 22.25 18.58 -15.04
C LEU A 335 23.49 19.22 -15.67
N SER A 336 23.42 20.52 -16.00
CA SER A 336 24.54 21.27 -16.55
C SER A 336 25.69 21.41 -15.55
N GLU A 337 25.39 21.69 -14.28
CA GLU A 337 26.38 21.79 -13.21
C GLU A 337 27.07 20.43 -12.96
N ILE A 338 26.31 19.33 -12.95
CA ILE A 338 26.86 17.96 -12.86
C ILE A 338 27.82 17.68 -14.02
N ALA A 339 27.42 17.97 -15.26
CA ALA A 339 28.25 17.74 -16.43
C ALA A 339 29.55 18.57 -16.38
N LYS A 340 29.46 19.83 -15.95
CA LYS A 340 30.64 20.71 -15.76
C LYS A 340 31.55 20.19 -14.64
N ALA A 341 30.97 19.78 -13.51
CA ALA A 341 31.69 19.23 -12.38
C ALA A 341 32.46 17.97 -12.79
N GLU A 342 31.84 17.06 -13.54
CA GLU A 342 32.48 15.84 -14.03
C GLU A 342 33.70 16.13 -14.91
N VAL A 343 33.57 17.06 -15.86
CA VAL A 343 34.69 17.49 -16.73
C VAL A 343 35.82 18.09 -15.89
N GLN A 344 35.50 18.99 -14.98
CA GLN A 344 36.48 19.70 -14.16
C GLN A 344 37.21 18.74 -13.21
N LEU A 345 36.47 17.91 -12.48
CA LEU A 345 37.01 16.93 -11.54
C LEU A 345 37.85 15.86 -12.26
N LYS A 346 37.45 15.42 -13.45
CA LYS A 346 38.24 14.50 -14.27
C LYS A 346 39.54 15.13 -14.76
N LYS A 347 39.49 16.38 -15.21
CA LYS A 347 40.69 17.15 -15.61
C LYS A 347 41.66 17.29 -14.46
N LEU A 348 41.16 17.76 -13.31
CA LEU A 348 41.95 17.91 -12.09
C LEU A 348 42.64 16.59 -11.70
N ARG A 349 41.94 15.46 -11.80
CA ARG A 349 42.48 14.14 -11.46
C ARG A 349 43.43 13.54 -12.48
N GLY A 350 43.25 13.86 -13.77
CA GLY A 350 44.24 13.53 -14.79
C GLY A 350 45.60 14.23 -14.55
N ASP A 351 45.55 15.46 -14.01
CA ASP A 351 46.73 16.27 -13.70
C ASP A 351 47.44 15.86 -12.39
N ILE A 352 46.84 14.98 -11.56
CA ILE A 352 47.44 14.49 -10.29
C ILE A 352 48.79 13.79 -10.52
N GLN A 353 49.00 13.22 -11.71
CA GLN A 353 50.26 12.58 -12.08
C GLN A 353 51.43 13.57 -12.31
N LEU A 354 51.21 14.89 -12.23
CA LEU A 354 52.12 15.92 -12.74
C LEU A 354 52.55 17.05 -11.76
N ASN A 355 52.43 16.86 -10.43
CA ASN A 355 53.07 17.67 -9.36
C ASN A 355 52.31 18.85 -8.69
N ASN A 356 51.13 18.65 -8.06
CA ASN A 356 50.71 19.56 -6.97
C ASN A 356 49.55 19.06 -6.09
N LYS A 357 49.78 18.12 -5.15
CA LYS A 357 48.71 17.52 -4.30
C LYS A 357 47.85 18.55 -3.53
N ASP A 358 48.36 19.73 -3.19
CA ASP A 358 47.67 20.73 -2.34
C ASP A 358 46.48 21.45 -3.02
N LYS A 359 46.45 21.52 -4.35
CA LYS A 359 45.35 22.17 -5.10
C LYS A 359 44.06 21.32 -5.13
N TYR A 360 44.16 20.04 -4.75
CA TYR A 360 43.12 19.03 -4.95
C TYR A 360 42.43 18.61 -3.66
N VAL A 361 42.94 19.05 -2.50
CA VAL A 361 42.37 18.72 -1.19
C VAL A 361 41.00 19.39 -1.06
N LYS A 362 39.97 18.59 -0.77
CA LYS A 362 38.56 18.98 -0.64
C LYS A 362 37.86 19.36 -1.96
N GLU A 363 38.37 18.99 -3.12
CA GLU A 363 37.64 19.14 -4.38
C GLU A 363 36.62 18.01 -4.55
N ASN A 364 35.33 18.33 -4.42
CA ASN A 364 34.20 17.39 -4.43
C ASN A 364 33.04 17.94 -5.29
N TYR A 365 32.01 17.15 -5.55
CA TYR A 365 30.88 17.58 -6.39
C TYR A 365 30.08 18.75 -5.77
N GLU A 366 29.92 18.79 -4.44
CA GLU A 366 29.17 19.84 -3.72
C GLU A 366 29.72 21.26 -3.92
N LYS A 367 31.00 21.41 -4.29
CA LYS A 367 31.58 22.71 -4.64
C LYS A 367 31.13 23.28 -5.97
N TYR A 368 30.67 22.41 -6.88
CA TYR A 368 30.34 22.77 -8.25
C TYR A 368 28.83 22.80 -8.51
N VAL A 369 28.04 22.25 -7.59
CA VAL A 369 26.59 22.13 -7.73
C VAL A 369 25.92 22.90 -6.59
N ASN A 370 25.05 23.85 -6.94
CA ASN A 370 24.38 24.67 -5.93
C ASN A 370 23.37 23.84 -5.13
N ALA A 371 23.37 24.00 -3.80
CA ALA A 371 22.45 23.30 -2.89
C ALA A 371 20.97 23.42 -3.27
N GLN A 372 20.52 24.59 -3.77
CA GLN A 372 19.13 24.77 -4.18
C GLN A 372 18.75 23.84 -5.36
N TYR A 373 19.68 23.59 -6.28
CA TYR A 373 19.44 22.73 -7.43
C TYR A 373 19.52 21.24 -7.06
N ILE A 374 20.32 20.91 -6.04
CA ILE A 374 20.29 19.57 -5.44
C ILE A 374 18.90 19.30 -4.85
N GLU A 375 18.35 20.23 -4.06
CA GLU A 375 17.02 20.07 -3.47
C GLU A 375 15.91 19.97 -4.53
N SER A 376 15.92 20.83 -5.55
CA SER A 376 14.97 20.75 -6.68
C SER A 376 15.09 19.42 -7.45
N TRP A 377 16.31 18.90 -7.63
CA TRP A 377 16.53 17.61 -8.27
C TRP A 377 15.96 16.47 -7.43
N GLU A 378 16.26 16.42 -6.13
CA GLU A 378 15.69 15.40 -5.23
C GLU A 378 14.16 15.44 -5.23
N ASN A 379 13.57 16.65 -5.18
CA ASN A 379 12.12 16.80 -5.26
C ASN A 379 11.55 16.27 -6.57
N SER A 380 12.23 16.54 -7.69
CA SER A 380 11.80 16.10 -9.03
C SER A 380 11.89 14.58 -9.19
N VAL A 381 12.95 13.96 -8.66
CA VAL A 381 13.08 12.49 -8.61
C VAL A 381 11.98 11.89 -7.74
N ARG A 382 11.66 12.49 -6.59
CA ARG A 382 10.55 12.04 -5.73
C ARG A 382 9.21 12.12 -6.45
N LEU A 383 8.89 13.26 -7.07
CA LEU A 383 7.63 13.43 -7.84
C LEU A 383 7.52 12.41 -8.97
N TRP A 384 8.63 12.15 -9.67
CA TRP A 384 8.67 11.15 -10.72
C TRP A 384 8.43 9.74 -10.18
N GLU A 385 9.09 9.35 -9.09
CA GLU A 385 8.87 8.03 -8.46
C GLU A 385 7.44 7.89 -7.91
N ASP A 386 6.87 8.98 -7.39
CA ASP A 386 5.48 9.02 -6.90
C ASP A 386 4.46 8.88 -8.05
N SER A 387 4.81 9.26 -9.28
CA SER A 387 3.93 9.12 -10.45
C SER A 387 3.60 7.68 -10.84
N PHE A 388 4.35 6.70 -10.31
CA PHE A 388 4.10 5.27 -10.49
C PHE A 388 3.17 4.68 -9.41
N ASN A 389 2.74 5.50 -8.45
CA ASN A 389 1.87 5.09 -7.37
C ASN A 389 0.43 5.60 -7.58
N SER A 390 -0.56 4.80 -7.21
CA SER A 390 -1.99 5.16 -7.26
C SER A 390 -2.69 4.78 -5.95
N LEU A 391 -1.99 4.89 -4.82
CA LEU A 391 -2.51 4.46 -3.52
C LEU A 391 -3.72 5.25 -3.05
N ASP A 392 -3.78 6.54 -3.37
CA ASP A 392 -4.89 7.44 -3.06
C ASP A 392 -6.22 6.94 -3.66
N THR A 393 -6.14 6.25 -4.80
CA THR A 393 -7.32 5.69 -5.47
C THR A 393 -7.99 4.53 -4.72
N ILE A 394 -7.38 4.00 -3.65
CA ILE A 394 -8.01 2.95 -2.83
C ILE A 394 -9.34 3.38 -2.22
N LEU A 395 -9.50 4.68 -1.94
CA LEU A 395 -10.75 5.23 -1.44
C LEU A 395 -11.87 5.18 -2.49
N ASN A 396 -11.55 4.97 -3.76
CA ASN A 396 -12.55 4.82 -4.83
C ASN A 396 -13.17 3.41 -4.87
N LEU A 397 -12.67 2.44 -4.07
CA LEU A 397 -13.26 1.11 -4.01
C LEU A 397 -14.69 1.12 -3.44
N ILE A 398 -15.03 2.13 -2.61
CA ILE A 398 -16.34 2.23 -1.98
C ILE A 398 -16.66 3.67 -1.57
N GLU A 399 -17.93 4.03 -1.59
CA GLU A 399 -18.40 5.28 -1.00
C GLU A 399 -18.52 5.14 0.52
N ILE A 400 -17.98 6.13 1.26
CA ILE A 400 -18.02 6.16 2.73
C ILE A 400 -19.23 7.00 3.13
N GLU A 401 -20.09 6.44 3.99
CA GLU A 401 -21.41 7.02 4.29
C GLU A 401 -21.37 8.09 5.39
N ARG A 402 -20.69 7.84 6.52
CA ARG A 402 -20.61 8.76 7.69
C ARG A 402 -21.96 9.33 8.11
N ASN A 403 -22.96 8.46 8.21
CA ASN A 403 -24.35 8.81 8.48
C ASN A 403 -24.75 8.58 9.96
N VAL A 404 -23.87 8.01 10.79
CA VAL A 404 -24.17 7.60 12.16
C VAL A 404 -23.27 8.30 13.18
N ASP A 405 -23.81 8.64 14.36
CA ASP A 405 -23.03 9.12 15.50
C ASP A 405 -22.30 7.95 16.20
N ILE A 406 -21.13 7.59 15.66
CA ILE A 406 -20.29 6.51 16.19
C ILE A 406 -19.87 6.79 17.64
N GLU A 407 -19.46 8.02 17.97
CA GLU A 407 -18.97 8.33 19.32
C GLU A 407 -20.04 8.05 20.38
N LYS A 408 -21.29 8.46 20.12
CA LYS A 408 -22.43 8.15 20.97
C LYS A 408 -22.63 6.63 21.13
N ILE A 409 -22.59 5.86 20.04
CA ILE A 409 -22.80 4.40 20.09
C ILE A 409 -21.68 3.72 20.89
N LEU A 410 -20.42 4.10 20.68
CA LEU A 410 -19.29 3.54 21.40
C LEU A 410 -19.39 3.80 22.91
N LEU A 411 -19.84 5.00 23.30
CA LEU A 411 -20.14 5.33 24.70
C LEU A 411 -21.26 4.43 25.28
N GLU A 412 -22.35 4.22 24.55
CA GLU A 412 -23.45 3.32 24.96
C GLU A 412 -23.06 1.83 25.04
N CYS A 413 -21.99 1.45 24.34
CA CYS A 413 -21.40 0.11 24.34
C CYS A 413 -20.20 -0.04 25.30
N ASN A 414 -19.82 1.02 26.02
CA ASN A 414 -18.62 1.06 26.87
C ASN A 414 -17.32 0.66 26.12
N ILE A 415 -17.18 1.08 24.86
CA ILE A 415 -15.99 0.83 24.04
C ILE A 415 -15.09 2.07 24.08
N ASN A 416 -13.85 1.92 24.55
CA ASN A 416 -12.85 2.99 24.51
C ASN A 416 -11.91 2.78 23.31
N GLU A 417 -11.82 3.75 22.39
CA GLU A 417 -10.88 3.71 21.25
C GLU A 417 -9.40 3.86 21.65
N ASN A 418 -9.14 4.24 22.90
CA ASN A 418 -7.81 4.55 23.41
C ASN A 418 -7.15 3.34 24.07
N ASN A 419 -6.90 2.26 23.32
CA ASN A 419 -5.94 1.22 23.75
C ASN A 419 -5.32 0.51 22.54
N ALA A 420 -4.21 1.05 22.02
CA ALA A 420 -3.19 0.23 21.36
C ALA A 420 -1.86 1.00 21.32
N THR A 421 -0.85 0.34 21.87
CA THR A 421 0.52 0.72 22.16
C THR A 421 1.32 1.18 20.95
N ILE A 422 2.02 2.30 21.13
CA ILE A 422 3.21 2.66 20.36
C ILE A 422 4.23 1.52 20.52
N GLU A 423 4.51 0.79 19.44
CA GLU A 423 5.57 -0.20 19.42
C GLU A 423 6.90 0.47 19.82
N ASN A 424 7.54 -0.10 20.83
CA ASN A 424 8.88 0.28 21.28
C ASN A 424 9.85 0.24 20.09
N VAL A 425 10.40 1.39 19.72
CA VAL A 425 11.57 1.49 18.84
C VAL A 425 12.74 0.81 19.57
N SER A 426 12.94 -0.48 19.27
CA SER A 426 14.15 -1.18 19.70
C SER A 426 15.34 -0.45 19.10
N SER A 427 16.22 0.12 19.92
CA SER A 427 17.47 0.76 19.47
C SER A 427 18.25 -0.20 18.57
N LYS A 428 18.53 0.17 17.33
CA LYS A 428 19.24 -0.69 16.37
C LYS A 428 20.71 -0.80 16.80
N LYS A 429 21.37 -1.94 16.60
CA LYS A 429 22.81 -2.12 16.93
C LYS A 429 23.70 -1.11 16.21
N VAL A 430 23.32 -0.71 15.00
CA VAL A 430 24.03 0.33 14.23
C VAL A 430 24.16 1.65 14.99
N ASP A 431 23.26 1.98 15.92
CA ASP A 431 23.34 3.22 16.70
C ASP A 431 24.50 3.19 17.71
N LYS A 432 24.93 2.02 18.15
CA LYS A 432 26.03 1.86 19.10
C LYS A 432 27.39 2.19 18.51
N ILE A 433 27.53 2.19 17.16
CA ILE A 433 28.82 2.49 16.51
C ILE A 433 29.29 3.91 16.81
N PHE A 434 28.37 4.81 17.13
CA PHE A 434 28.67 6.21 17.31
C PHE A 434 29.30 6.55 18.67
N ASP A 435 29.21 5.62 19.63
CA ASP A 435 29.66 5.84 21.01
C ASP A 435 30.92 5.01 21.35
N ILE A 436 31.43 4.23 20.39
CA ILE A 436 32.67 3.45 20.56
C ILE A 436 33.91 4.23 20.09
N SER A 437 35.09 3.80 20.54
CA SER A 437 36.36 4.38 20.08
C SER A 437 36.62 4.09 18.60
N LEU A 438 37.42 4.93 17.92
CA LEU A 438 37.78 4.71 16.52
C LEU A 438 38.54 3.37 16.32
N SER A 439 39.36 2.95 17.29
CA SER A 439 40.06 1.65 17.22
C SER A 439 39.09 0.48 17.32
N SER A 440 38.11 0.55 18.22
CA SER A 440 37.00 -0.42 18.31
C SER A 440 36.20 -0.47 17.01
N PHE A 441 35.88 0.69 16.44
CA PHE A 441 35.17 0.78 15.16
C PHE A 441 35.97 0.14 14.02
N LYS A 442 37.27 0.43 13.90
CA LYS A 442 38.17 -0.20 12.93
C LYS A 442 38.18 -1.72 13.06
N SER A 443 38.26 -2.24 14.29
CA SER A 443 38.20 -3.69 14.54
C SER A 443 36.90 -4.31 14.04
N ILE A 444 35.76 -3.64 14.24
CA ILE A 444 34.46 -4.10 13.75
C ILE A 444 34.41 -4.07 12.22
N CYS A 445 34.92 -3.02 11.58
CA CYS A 445 35.00 -2.94 10.12
C CYS A 445 35.82 -4.08 9.53
N GLN A 446 36.99 -4.39 10.10
CA GLN A 446 37.82 -5.51 9.67
C GLN A 446 37.10 -6.86 9.81
N ASP A 447 36.38 -7.05 10.93
CA ASP A 447 35.55 -8.23 11.15
C ASP A 447 34.45 -8.37 10.09
N ILE A 448 33.78 -7.28 9.71
CA ILE A 448 32.75 -7.27 8.66
C ILE A 448 33.37 -7.61 7.30
N ILE A 449 34.50 -6.99 6.95
CA ILE A 449 35.24 -7.26 5.71
C ILE A 449 35.52 -8.76 5.58
N GLN A 450 36.05 -9.37 6.63
CA GLN A 450 36.45 -10.78 6.61
C GLN A 450 35.25 -11.74 6.68
N LYS A 451 34.37 -11.56 7.67
CA LYS A 451 33.35 -12.56 8.03
C LYS A 451 32.03 -12.39 7.27
N LYS A 452 31.68 -11.17 6.86
CA LYS A 452 30.38 -10.86 6.24
C LYS A 452 30.51 -10.58 4.75
N LEU A 453 31.53 -9.83 4.34
CA LEU A 453 31.77 -9.51 2.93
C LEU A 453 32.63 -10.57 2.21
N LEU A 454 33.39 -11.38 2.96
CA LEU A 454 34.33 -12.38 2.43
C LEU A 454 35.49 -11.77 1.61
N TYR A 455 36.08 -10.71 2.16
CA TYR A 455 37.26 -10.02 1.63
C TYR A 455 38.45 -10.12 2.59
N SER A 456 39.64 -9.90 2.06
CA SER A 456 40.88 -9.75 2.86
C SER A 456 41.43 -8.34 2.67
N ALA A 457 41.50 -7.58 3.77
CA ALA A 457 42.09 -6.24 3.77
C ALA A 457 43.61 -6.32 3.56
N VAL A 458 44.13 -5.51 2.62
CA VAL A 458 45.55 -5.38 2.31
C VAL A 458 46.17 -4.26 3.13
N GLN A 459 45.53 -3.09 3.10
CA GLN A 459 45.98 -1.91 3.83
C GLN A 459 44.82 -0.95 4.09
N GLU A 460 44.97 -0.09 5.10
CA GLU A 460 44.12 1.08 5.29
C GLU A 460 44.50 2.14 4.24
N TYR A 461 43.49 2.74 3.59
CA TYR A 461 43.67 3.80 2.61
C TYR A 461 43.40 5.15 3.26
N ASN A 462 44.46 5.93 3.48
CA ASN A 462 44.43 7.17 4.26
C ASN A 462 44.67 8.43 3.43
N GLU A 463 44.79 8.33 2.11
CA GLU A 463 44.93 9.50 1.25
C GLU A 463 43.58 10.24 1.17
N LYS A 464 43.44 11.31 1.97
CA LYS A 464 42.23 12.13 2.05
C LYS A 464 42.24 13.24 1.00
N LEU A 465 41.81 12.93 -0.22
CA LEU A 465 41.55 13.97 -1.23
C LEU A 465 40.13 14.54 -1.11
N ILE A 466 39.18 13.72 -0.66
CA ILE A 466 37.79 14.07 -0.40
C ILE A 466 37.56 13.92 1.12
N ASP A 467 37.08 14.97 1.79
CA ASP A 467 36.85 14.98 3.24
C ASP A 467 35.53 15.71 3.50
N TYR A 468 34.62 15.06 4.23
CA TYR A 468 33.35 15.64 4.68
C TYR A 468 33.41 15.83 6.19
N ASP A 469 32.83 16.92 6.69
CA ASP A 469 32.78 17.20 8.14
C ASP A 469 31.60 16.48 8.85
N TYR A 470 31.17 15.33 8.31
CA TYR A 470 30.00 14.58 8.79
C TYR A 470 30.35 13.52 9.84
N GLY A 471 31.64 13.25 10.06
CA GLY A 471 32.13 12.30 11.06
C GLY A 471 33.23 11.40 10.51
N ASP A 472 33.58 10.36 11.27
CA ASP A 472 34.69 9.49 10.91
C ASP A 472 34.39 8.60 9.71
N GLU A 473 35.45 8.26 8.99
CA GLU A 473 35.43 7.27 7.93
C GLU A 473 36.67 6.39 8.01
N VAL A 474 36.51 5.13 7.56
CA VAL A 474 37.61 4.18 7.48
C VAL A 474 37.56 3.50 6.13
N ASN A 475 38.67 3.57 5.39
CA ASN A 475 38.77 3.04 4.04
C ASN A 475 39.82 1.93 4.00
N TYR A 476 39.50 0.83 3.31
CA TYR A 476 40.39 -0.31 3.14
C TYR A 476 40.50 -0.69 1.68
N LEU A 477 41.73 -0.94 1.21
CA LEU A 477 41.94 -1.70 -0.01
C LEU A 477 41.89 -3.19 0.33
N ALA A 478 41.02 -3.93 -0.32
CA ALA A 478 40.81 -5.35 -0.06
C ALA A 478 40.62 -6.14 -1.36
N PHE A 479 40.87 -7.44 -1.34
CA PHE A 479 40.53 -8.34 -2.45
C PHE A 479 39.54 -9.41 -1.96
N ALA A 480 38.64 -9.85 -2.84
CA ALA A 480 37.71 -10.93 -2.50
C ALA A 480 38.49 -12.23 -2.30
N VAL A 481 38.11 -13.06 -1.31
CA VAL A 481 38.86 -14.27 -0.94
C VAL A 481 39.03 -15.25 -2.10
N ASN A 482 38.13 -15.20 -3.09
CA ASN A 482 38.14 -16.03 -4.30
C ASN A 482 38.74 -15.34 -5.54
N LYS A 483 39.30 -14.13 -5.43
CA LYS A 483 39.88 -13.37 -6.55
C LYS A 483 41.37 -13.11 -6.34
N SER A 484 42.02 -12.64 -7.41
CA SER A 484 43.44 -12.27 -7.38
C SER A 484 43.68 -11.13 -6.39
N LYS A 485 44.83 -11.16 -5.71
CA LYS A 485 45.30 -10.04 -4.87
C LYS A 485 45.50 -8.72 -5.64
N LYS A 486 45.56 -8.79 -6.98
CA LYS A 486 45.64 -7.62 -7.86
C LYS A 486 44.26 -6.99 -8.14
N ASP A 487 43.17 -7.73 -7.95
CA ASP A 487 41.80 -7.24 -8.15
C ASP A 487 41.31 -6.55 -6.87
N LEU A 488 41.80 -5.34 -6.65
CA LEU A 488 41.48 -4.56 -5.46
C LEU A 488 40.07 -3.94 -5.54
N THR A 489 39.40 -3.94 -4.40
CA THR A 489 38.13 -3.26 -4.11
C THR A 489 38.38 -2.28 -2.97
N LEU A 490 37.91 -1.04 -3.13
CA LEU A 490 37.91 -0.06 -2.05
C LEU A 490 36.67 -0.27 -1.17
N ILE A 491 36.85 -0.60 0.10
CA ILE A 491 35.75 -0.77 1.06
C ILE A 491 35.78 0.42 2.03
N SER A 492 34.74 1.26 1.99
CA SER A 492 34.60 2.44 2.83
C SER A 492 33.48 2.25 3.85
N PHE A 493 33.80 2.42 5.12
CA PHE A 493 32.83 2.47 6.21
C PHE A 493 32.68 3.91 6.68
N LYS A 494 31.45 4.41 6.70
CA LYS A 494 31.14 5.73 7.27
C LYS A 494 30.62 5.58 8.69
N ARG A 495 30.98 6.54 9.54
CA ARG A 495 30.47 6.71 10.90
C ARG A 495 29.92 8.12 11.04
N TRP A 496 28.97 8.44 10.18
CA TRP A 496 28.37 9.77 10.07
C TRP A 496 27.04 9.82 10.82
N ARG A 497 26.72 10.96 11.43
CA ARG A 497 25.44 11.21 12.11
C ARG A 497 24.59 12.18 11.27
N ASN A 498 23.28 12.05 11.39
CA ASN A 498 22.28 13.09 11.08
C ASN A 498 22.22 13.67 9.65
N THR A 499 22.06 12.84 8.61
CA THR A 499 21.47 13.23 7.32
C THR A 499 21.22 11.99 6.45
N GLU A 500 20.37 12.12 5.42
CA GLU A 500 20.38 11.18 4.29
C GLU A 500 21.62 11.42 3.43
N VAL A 501 22.13 10.37 2.79
CA VAL A 501 23.29 10.46 1.90
C VAL A 501 22.79 10.71 0.47
N GLY A 502 23.10 11.89 -0.06
CA GLY A 502 22.72 12.32 -1.42
C GLY A 502 23.63 11.78 -2.53
N GLU A 503 23.21 11.99 -3.78
CA GLU A 503 23.87 11.43 -4.97
C GLU A 503 25.33 11.86 -5.12
N LEU A 504 25.64 13.11 -4.79
CA LEU A 504 26.98 13.68 -4.95
C LEU A 504 28.02 12.92 -4.12
N VAL A 505 27.64 12.43 -2.94
CA VAL A 505 28.50 11.58 -2.10
C VAL A 505 28.83 10.26 -2.79
N ILE A 506 27.87 9.66 -3.49
CA ILE A 506 28.08 8.42 -4.25
C ILE A 506 29.03 8.67 -5.43
N ARG A 507 28.88 9.83 -6.11
CA ARG A 507 29.81 10.25 -7.17
C ARG A 507 31.21 10.50 -6.64
N ASP A 508 31.34 11.16 -5.51
CA ASP A 508 32.63 11.38 -4.84
C ASP A 508 33.28 10.05 -4.43
N PHE A 509 32.49 9.05 -4.00
CA PHE A 509 33.01 7.71 -3.75
C PHE A 509 33.51 7.00 -5.03
N LEU A 510 32.86 7.16 -6.19
CA LEU A 510 33.38 6.65 -7.48
C LEU A 510 34.76 7.20 -7.79
N LEU A 511 34.95 8.48 -7.52
CA LEU A 511 36.21 9.15 -7.76
C LEU A 511 37.30 8.57 -6.86
N LEU A 512 36.99 8.39 -5.57
CA LEU A 512 37.88 7.76 -4.61
C LEU A 512 38.28 6.33 -5.00
N ILE A 513 37.36 5.54 -5.57
CA ILE A 513 37.67 4.18 -6.09
C ILE A 513 38.76 4.26 -7.15
N ASN A 514 38.62 5.18 -8.12
CA ASN A 514 39.59 5.34 -9.20
C ASN A 514 40.93 5.87 -8.67
N GLU A 515 40.92 6.81 -7.72
CA GLU A 515 42.12 7.36 -7.06
C GLU A 515 42.90 6.28 -6.31
N ALA A 516 42.18 5.41 -5.58
CA ALA A 516 42.79 4.32 -4.84
C ALA A 516 43.31 3.18 -5.74
N GLY A 517 43.15 3.30 -7.06
CA GLY A 517 43.53 2.26 -8.03
C GLY A 517 42.70 0.98 -7.91
N ALA A 518 41.53 1.06 -7.29
CA ALA A 518 40.63 -0.07 -7.12
C ALA A 518 39.75 -0.25 -8.36
N LYS A 519 39.39 -1.50 -8.66
CA LYS A 519 38.52 -1.84 -9.79
C LYS A 519 37.06 -1.45 -9.50
N ASN A 520 36.62 -1.69 -8.27
CA ASN A 520 35.27 -1.47 -7.78
C ASN A 520 35.33 -0.94 -6.34
N GLY A 521 34.18 -0.55 -5.78
CA GLY A 521 34.07 -0.18 -4.37
C GLY A 521 32.82 -0.69 -3.67
N ILE A 522 32.94 -0.78 -2.35
CA ILE A 522 31.85 -1.11 -1.43
C ILE A 522 31.73 0.04 -0.43
N LEU A 523 30.56 0.67 -0.36
CA LEU A 523 30.26 1.73 0.60
C LEU A 523 29.30 1.19 1.66
N VAL A 524 29.65 1.32 2.94
CA VAL A 524 28.82 0.86 4.07
C VAL A 524 28.42 2.07 4.90
N LEU A 525 27.11 2.31 4.97
CA LEU A 525 26.51 3.52 5.54
C LEU A 525 25.63 3.19 6.76
N PRO A 526 25.70 3.98 7.84
CA PRO A 526 24.75 3.90 8.96
C PRO A 526 23.50 4.75 8.74
N LEU A 527 23.35 5.32 7.54
CA LEU A 527 22.34 6.28 7.12
C LEU A 527 21.54 5.72 5.93
N GLU A 528 20.38 6.33 5.67
CA GLU A 528 19.59 6.04 4.47
C GLU A 528 20.11 6.87 3.28
N LEU A 529 19.82 6.39 2.06
CA LEU A 529 20.11 7.10 0.80
C LEU A 529 18.90 7.92 0.38
N THR A 530 19.12 9.10 -0.20
CA THR A 530 18.07 9.81 -0.94
C THR A 530 17.64 8.99 -2.16
N ASN A 531 16.50 9.35 -2.77
CA ASN A 531 15.95 8.61 -3.91
C ASN A 531 16.93 8.64 -5.10
N SER A 532 17.53 9.80 -5.39
CA SER A 532 18.53 9.93 -6.45
C SER A 532 19.79 9.10 -6.17
N ALA A 533 20.28 9.11 -4.92
CA ALA A 533 21.48 8.40 -4.51
C ALA A 533 21.30 6.89 -4.63
N ARG A 534 20.13 6.39 -4.21
CA ARG A 534 19.75 4.99 -4.36
C ARG A 534 19.71 4.58 -5.84
N SER A 535 18.98 5.35 -6.64
CA SER A 535 18.84 5.16 -8.08
C SER A 535 20.19 5.14 -8.80
N TYR A 536 21.05 6.12 -8.51
CA TYR A 536 22.38 6.23 -9.08
C TYR A 536 23.32 5.09 -8.65
N ALA A 537 23.23 4.65 -7.39
CA ALA A 537 24.05 3.54 -6.89
C ALA A 537 23.64 2.19 -7.52
N THR A 538 22.35 1.90 -7.65
CA THR A 538 21.84 0.64 -8.22
C THR A 538 22.26 0.45 -9.68
N HIS A 539 22.25 1.53 -10.47
CA HIS A 539 22.61 1.49 -11.89
C HIS A 539 24.11 1.69 -12.16
N ASN A 540 24.93 1.46 -11.14
CA ASN A 540 26.37 1.62 -11.21
C ASN A 540 27.11 0.32 -10.88
N ASP A 541 27.62 -0.33 -11.92
CA ASP A 541 28.35 -1.60 -11.84
C ASP A 541 29.65 -1.55 -11.03
N LYS A 542 30.23 -0.35 -10.83
CA LYS A 542 31.47 -0.17 -10.06
C LYS A 542 31.25 -0.07 -8.55
N ILE A 543 30.03 0.18 -8.07
CA ILE A 543 29.76 0.40 -6.64
C ILE A 543 28.74 -0.61 -6.14
N LYS A 544 28.97 -1.07 -4.91
CA LYS A 544 27.92 -1.67 -4.08
C LYS A 544 27.72 -0.85 -2.82
N VAL A 545 26.48 -0.47 -2.50
CA VAL A 545 26.16 0.28 -1.28
C VAL A 545 25.39 -0.63 -0.32
N TYR A 546 25.80 -0.62 0.95
CA TYR A 546 25.07 -1.24 2.04
C TYR A 546 24.48 -0.16 2.94
N THR A 547 23.15 -0.08 3.00
CA THR A 547 22.43 0.95 3.77
C THR A 547 22.34 0.59 5.26
N ARG A 548 21.81 1.50 6.06
CA ARG A 548 21.63 1.36 7.51
C ARG A 548 21.07 0.02 7.96
N ASN A 549 20.02 -0.50 7.30
CA ASN A 549 19.41 -1.78 7.68
C ASN A 549 20.32 -2.97 7.42
N GLN A 550 21.01 -2.99 6.27
CA GLN A 550 21.96 -4.03 5.92
C GLN A 550 23.21 -3.97 6.80
N PHE A 551 23.70 -2.76 7.10
CA PHE A 551 24.80 -2.57 8.04
C PHE A 551 24.40 -3.06 9.44
N ASN A 552 23.22 -2.69 9.93
CA ASN A 552 22.69 -3.21 11.19
C ASN A 552 22.61 -4.74 11.23
N TYR A 553 22.25 -5.38 10.11
CA TYR A 553 22.27 -6.84 9.99
C TYR A 553 23.68 -7.42 10.08
N MET A 554 24.67 -6.81 9.40
CA MET A 554 26.08 -7.23 9.48
C MET A 554 26.63 -7.15 10.91
N LEU A 555 26.09 -6.26 11.74
CA LEU A 555 26.46 -6.05 13.14
C LEU A 555 25.83 -7.02 14.15
N ARG A 556 24.90 -7.89 13.73
CA ARG A 556 24.16 -8.78 14.66
C ARG A 556 25.07 -9.71 15.46
N ASP A 557 26.20 -10.13 14.93
CA ASP A 557 27.14 -11.05 15.60
C ASP A 557 28.41 -10.36 16.12
N SER A 558 28.55 -9.05 15.89
CA SER A 558 29.72 -8.29 16.33
C SER A 558 29.65 -8.01 17.83
N LYS A 559 30.76 -8.20 18.55
CA LYS A 559 30.93 -7.72 19.93
C LYS A 559 31.11 -6.20 19.86
N MET A 560 30.14 -5.45 20.40
CA MET A 560 30.13 -3.98 20.47
C MET A 560 30.19 -3.51 21.90
#